data_AF-A0A6B2K3G0-F1
#
_entry.id   AF-A0A6B2K3G0-F1
#
_cell.length_a   1.000
_cell.length_b   1.000
_cell.length_c   1.000
_cell.angle_alpha   90.00
_cell.angle_beta   90.00
_cell.angle_gamma   90.00
#
_symmetry.space_group_name_H-M   'P 1'
#
loop_
_entity.id
_entity.type
_entity.pdbx_description
1 polymer ?
#
loop_
_entity_poly.entity_id
_entity_poly.type
_entity_poly.pdbx_seq_one_letter_code
_entity_poly.pdbx_strand_id
1 'polypeptide(L)'
;MTNWLVTASFLWMAATGCGLGRLWPAGLVLWTAILGLVFFTLLGGGAATEGIGWWIARGHHAVIPVAVALWWLGFAPKTGLAWRAALVWLGWPALYVAIAMVWGFASGFWPYGFINAPELGWAGSIRNIVVFFVAFWLGGLVLVALAKGLGRWERDGAVG
;
A
#
# COMPACT_ATOMS: atom_id res chain seq x y z
N MET A 1 -9.64 -0.53 -4.49
CA MET A 1 -9.04 -1.83 -4.88
C MET A 1 -8.24 -2.45 -3.75
N THR A 2 -7.27 -1.76 -3.15
CA THR A 2 -6.41 -2.33 -2.08
C THR A 2 -7.17 -2.84 -0.85
N ASN A 3 -8.26 -2.18 -0.44
CA ASN A 3 -9.04 -2.64 0.71
C ASN A 3 -9.77 -3.98 0.44
N TRP A 4 -10.17 -4.24 -0.80
CA TRP A 4 -10.70 -5.56 -1.18
C TRP A 4 -9.63 -6.65 -1.10
N LEU A 5 -8.37 -6.33 -1.45
CA LEU A 5 -7.25 -7.28 -1.26
C LEU A 5 -7.04 -7.60 0.22
N VAL A 6 -7.10 -6.59 1.09
CA VAL A 6 -7.01 -6.80 2.54
C VAL A 6 -8.14 -7.72 2.99
N THR A 7 -9.40 -7.37 2.70
CA THR A 7 -10.55 -8.18 3.09
C THR A 7 -10.44 -9.61 2.60
N ALA A 8 -10.13 -9.82 1.31
CA ALA A 8 -9.97 -11.15 0.74
C ALA A 8 -8.83 -11.94 1.42
N SER A 9 -7.72 -11.28 1.73
CA SER A 9 -6.57 -11.89 2.40
C SER A 9 -6.93 -12.37 3.81
N PHE A 10 -7.63 -11.53 4.59
CA PHE A 10 -8.05 -11.90 5.95
C PHE A 10 -9.16 -12.94 5.97
N LEU A 11 -10.13 -12.85 5.04
CA LEU A 11 -11.15 -13.88 4.87
C LEU A 11 -10.54 -15.23 4.48
N TRP A 12 -9.55 -15.24 3.59
CA TRP A 12 -8.83 -16.46 3.22
C TRP A 12 -8.15 -17.09 4.43
N MET A 13 -7.41 -16.31 5.22
CA MET A 13 -6.75 -16.80 6.44
C MET A 13 -7.77 -17.34 7.45
N ALA A 14 -8.90 -16.66 7.62
CA ALA A 14 -9.97 -17.09 8.53
C ALA A 14 -10.66 -18.38 8.06
N ALA A 15 -10.91 -18.53 6.75
CA ALA A 15 -11.60 -19.68 6.19
C ALA A 15 -10.72 -20.94 6.10
N THR A 16 -9.42 -20.76 5.84
CA THR A 16 -8.49 -21.89 5.60
C THR A 16 -7.62 -22.23 6.80
N GLY A 17 -7.45 -21.30 7.75
CA GLY A 17 -6.45 -21.40 8.80
C GLY A 17 -5.00 -21.27 8.29
N CYS A 18 -4.79 -21.10 6.98
CA CYS A 18 -3.47 -20.99 6.39
C CYS A 18 -2.97 -19.54 6.39
N GLY A 19 -1.76 -19.34 6.90
CA GLY A 19 -1.08 -18.05 6.82
C GLY A 19 -0.67 -17.70 5.37
N LEU A 20 -0.56 -16.40 5.10
CA LEU A 20 -0.05 -15.90 3.82
C LEU A 20 1.48 -15.85 3.83
N GLY A 21 2.11 -16.13 2.69
CA GLY A 21 3.57 -16.06 2.57
C GLY A 21 4.10 -14.65 2.87
N ARG A 22 5.22 -14.55 3.59
CA ARG A 22 5.85 -13.31 4.11
C ARG A 22 5.86 -12.07 3.18
N LEU A 23 5.95 -12.28 1.86
CA LEU A 23 5.93 -11.20 0.87
C LEU A 23 4.59 -10.47 0.85
N TRP A 24 3.48 -11.18 1.01
CA TRP A 24 2.15 -10.64 0.77
C TRP A 24 1.66 -9.76 1.94
N PRO A 25 1.70 -10.19 3.21
CA PRO A 25 1.34 -9.34 4.35
C PRO A 25 2.12 -8.03 4.41
N ALA A 26 3.43 -8.07 4.19
CA ALA A 26 4.24 -6.86 4.17
C ALA A 26 3.89 -5.95 2.97
N GLY A 27 3.57 -6.53 1.81
CA GLY A 27 3.01 -5.78 0.67
C GLY A 27 1.70 -5.07 1.05
N LEU A 28 0.78 -5.76 1.73
CA LEU A 28 -0.48 -5.16 2.20
C LEU A 28 -0.24 -3.96 3.13
N VAL A 29 0.72 -4.06 4.06
CA VAL A 29 1.11 -2.94 4.93
C VAL A 29 1.59 -1.76 4.09
N LEU A 30 2.53 -1.98 3.16
CA LEU A 30 3.05 -0.91 2.30
C LEU A 30 1.94 -0.23 1.48
N TRP A 31 1.12 -1.03 0.79
CA TRP A 31 0.09 -0.49 -0.10
C TRP A 31 -0.99 0.27 0.66
N THR A 32 -1.42 -0.24 1.83
CA THR A 32 -2.44 0.43 2.66
C THR A 32 -1.88 1.68 3.36
N ALA A 33 -0.64 1.64 3.85
CA ALA A 33 0.01 2.79 4.47
C ALA A 33 0.15 3.96 3.50
N ILE A 34 0.60 3.70 2.27
CA ILE A 34 0.71 4.76 1.26
C ILE A 34 -0.67 5.26 0.82
N LEU A 35 -1.68 4.38 0.75
CA LEU A 35 -3.06 4.80 0.49
C LEU A 35 -3.57 5.80 1.54
N GLY A 36 -3.29 5.55 2.82
CA GLY A 36 -3.61 6.46 3.91
C GLY A 36 -2.83 7.77 3.82
N LEU A 37 -1.52 7.69 3.55
CA LEU A 37 -0.66 8.85 3.39
C LEU A 37 -1.16 9.78 2.27
N VAL A 38 -1.47 9.24 1.09
CA VAL A 38 -2.01 9.99 -0.03
C VAL A 38 -3.35 10.62 0.32
N PHE A 39 -4.23 9.89 1.01
CA PHE A 39 -5.53 10.40 1.42
C PHE A 39 -5.42 11.61 2.34
N PHE A 40 -4.57 11.54 3.37
CA PHE A 40 -4.43 12.63 4.34
C PHE A 40 -3.61 13.82 3.82
N THR A 41 -2.63 13.58 2.94
CA THR A 41 -1.73 14.66 2.47
C THR A 41 -2.19 15.27 1.16
N LEU A 42 -2.54 14.46 0.15
CA LEU A 42 -2.86 14.93 -1.20
C LEU A 42 -4.36 15.14 -1.41
N LEU A 43 -5.21 14.38 -0.72
CA LEU A 43 -6.68 14.44 -0.89
C LEU A 43 -7.40 15.19 0.24
N GLY A 44 -6.66 15.90 1.10
CA GLY A 44 -7.23 16.74 2.16
C GLY A 44 -7.98 15.96 3.24
N GLY A 45 -7.70 14.67 3.43
CA GLY A 45 -8.23 13.87 4.53
C GLY A 45 -9.75 13.67 4.52
N GLY A 46 -10.40 13.81 3.36
CA GLY A 46 -11.85 13.70 3.24
C GLY A 46 -12.59 14.88 3.86
N ALA A 47 -12.04 16.09 3.81
CA ALA A 47 -12.67 17.30 4.35
C ALA A 47 -14.09 17.57 3.78
N ALA A 48 -14.42 17.02 2.61
CA ALA A 48 -15.72 17.16 1.98
C ALA A 48 -16.69 15.99 2.23
N THR A 49 -16.32 14.95 3.00
CA THR A 49 -17.20 13.82 3.28
C THR A 49 -17.94 13.98 4.60
N GLU A 50 -19.27 13.86 4.57
CA GLU A 50 -20.14 13.98 5.75
C GLU A 50 -20.89 12.66 6.05
N GLY A 51 -21.49 12.58 7.23
CA GLY A 51 -22.31 11.45 7.65
C GLY A 51 -21.56 10.11 7.62
N ILE A 52 -22.18 9.08 7.01
CA ILE A 52 -21.57 7.75 6.90
C ILE A 52 -20.31 7.74 6.00
N GLY A 53 -20.25 8.64 5.02
CA GLY A 53 -19.12 8.74 4.10
C GLY A 53 -17.82 9.13 4.81
N TRP A 54 -17.92 9.96 5.85
CA TRP A 54 -16.80 10.35 6.70
C TRP A 54 -16.18 9.14 7.41
N TRP A 55 -17.03 8.28 7.99
CA TRP A 55 -16.61 7.06 8.69
C TRP A 55 -16.01 6.04 7.74
N ILE A 56 -16.63 5.83 6.58
CA ILE A 56 -16.12 4.91 5.56
C ILE A 56 -14.73 5.37 5.11
N ALA A 57 -14.56 6.65 4.80
CA ALA A 57 -13.28 7.20 4.35
C ALA A 57 -12.18 7.01 5.40
N ARG A 58 -12.42 7.39 6.66
CA ARG A 58 -11.44 7.20 7.75
C ARG A 58 -11.19 5.73 8.08
N GLY A 59 -12.22 4.89 7.99
CA GLY A 59 -12.06 3.44 8.10
C GLY A 59 -11.07 2.91 7.06
N HIS A 60 -11.25 3.31 5.80
CA HIS A 60 -10.45 2.85 4.66
C HIS A 60 -9.04 3.43 4.61
N HIS A 61 -8.83 4.63 5.15
CA HIS A 61 -7.58 5.37 5.01
C HIS A 61 -6.79 5.59 6.30
N ALA A 62 -7.37 5.32 7.47
CA ALA A 62 -6.67 5.33 8.76
C ALA A 62 -6.78 3.99 9.50
N VAL A 63 -8.00 3.53 9.76
CA VAL A 63 -8.23 2.38 10.65
C VAL A 63 -7.68 1.09 10.05
N ILE A 64 -8.05 0.76 8.80
CA ILE A 64 -7.57 -0.44 8.12
C ILE A 64 -6.04 -0.44 7.98
N PRO A 65 -5.38 0.62 7.47
CA PRO A 65 -3.92 0.67 7.41
C PRO A 65 -3.22 0.41 8.76
N VAL A 66 -3.70 1.05 9.83
CA VAL A 66 -3.15 0.86 11.18
C VAL A 66 -3.37 -0.56 11.66
N ALA A 67 -4.58 -1.11 11.50
CA ALA A 67 -4.90 -2.46 11.93
C ALA A 67 -4.06 -3.52 11.19
N VAL A 68 -3.89 -3.38 9.89
CA VAL A 68 -3.04 -4.26 9.07
C VAL A 68 -1.58 -4.18 9.51
N ALA A 69 -1.07 -2.97 9.79
CA ALA A 69 0.29 -2.78 10.28
C ALA A 69 0.50 -3.42 11.66
N LEU A 70 -0.40 -3.18 12.62
CA LEU A 70 -0.34 -3.78 13.96
C LEU A 70 -0.42 -5.31 13.91
N TRP A 71 -1.33 -5.84 13.09
CA TRP A 71 -1.44 -7.28 12.89
C TRP A 71 -0.16 -7.86 12.28
N TRP A 72 0.41 -7.19 11.28
CA TRP A 72 1.67 -7.63 10.67
C TRP A 72 2.84 -7.64 11.67
N LEU A 73 2.92 -6.63 12.54
CA LEU A 73 3.91 -6.56 13.61
C LEU A 73 3.77 -7.73 14.59
N GLY A 74 2.55 -8.04 15.02
CA GLY A 74 2.31 -9.09 16.03
C GLY A 74 2.36 -10.52 15.50
N PHE A 75 1.87 -10.77 14.28
CA PHE A 75 1.48 -12.12 13.87
C PHE A 75 2.05 -12.58 12.53
N ALA A 76 2.40 -11.68 11.62
CA ALA A 76 2.86 -12.08 10.28
C ALA A 76 4.34 -12.51 10.29
N PRO A 77 4.73 -13.45 9.40
CA PRO A 77 6.12 -13.88 9.27
C PRO A 77 7.00 -12.76 8.68
N LYS A 78 8.09 -12.42 9.37
CA LYS A 78 9.02 -11.34 9.01
C LYS A 78 10.37 -11.85 8.52
N THR A 79 10.78 -13.02 9.03
CA THR A 79 12.08 -13.65 8.74
C THR A 79 12.21 -14.03 7.27
N GLY A 80 13.40 -13.82 6.70
CA GLY A 80 13.71 -14.18 5.31
C GLY A 80 13.09 -13.26 4.25
N LEU A 81 12.54 -12.09 4.62
CA LEU A 81 12.09 -11.10 3.65
C LEU A 81 13.31 -10.49 2.92
N ALA A 82 13.32 -10.58 1.59
CA ALA A 82 14.42 -10.14 0.75
C ALA A 82 14.23 -8.69 0.30
N TRP A 83 15.33 -7.95 0.10
CA TRP A 83 15.29 -6.58 -0.41
C TRP A 83 14.63 -6.46 -1.79
N ARG A 84 14.69 -7.52 -2.62
CA ARG A 84 13.98 -7.60 -3.90
C ARG A 84 12.45 -7.48 -3.76
N ALA A 85 11.89 -7.74 -2.57
CA ALA A 85 10.46 -7.55 -2.31
C ALA A 85 10.01 -6.11 -2.57
N ALA A 86 10.84 -5.12 -2.28
CA ALA A 86 10.54 -3.72 -2.54
C ALA A 86 10.29 -3.43 -4.03
N LEU A 87 10.95 -4.15 -4.94
CA LEU A 87 10.70 -4.05 -6.39
C LEU A 87 9.43 -4.82 -6.79
N VAL A 88 9.22 -6.01 -6.23
CA VAL A 88 8.03 -6.83 -6.51
C VAL A 88 6.75 -6.07 -6.13
N TRP A 89 6.76 -5.35 -5.01
CA TRP A 89 5.59 -4.61 -4.55
C TRP A 89 5.24 -3.39 -5.40
N LEU A 90 6.11 -2.95 -6.32
CA LEU A 90 5.78 -1.93 -7.31
C LEU A 90 4.77 -2.42 -8.35
N GLY A 91 4.61 -3.75 -8.50
CA GLY A 91 3.66 -4.32 -9.45
C GLY A 91 2.22 -3.87 -9.19
N TRP A 92 1.80 -3.76 -7.93
CA TRP A 92 0.45 -3.33 -7.57
C TRP A 92 0.16 -1.85 -7.93
N PRO A 93 0.95 -0.86 -7.47
CA PRO A 93 0.78 0.52 -7.91
C PRO A 93 0.98 0.70 -9.42
N ALA A 94 1.82 -0.11 -10.07
CA ALA A 94 2.00 -0.05 -11.51
C ALA A 94 0.74 -0.48 -12.28
N LEU A 95 0.12 -1.58 -11.86
CA LEU A 95 -1.17 -1.99 -12.40
C LEU A 95 -2.23 -0.90 -12.21
N TYR A 96 -2.23 -0.27 -11.03
CA TYR A 96 -3.19 0.78 -10.72
C TYR A 96 -3.00 2.03 -11.59
N VAL A 97 -1.76 2.51 -11.75
CA VAL A 97 -1.42 3.63 -12.64
C VAL A 97 -1.81 3.31 -14.08
N ALA A 98 -1.52 2.10 -14.56
CA ALA A 98 -1.89 1.68 -15.91
C ALA A 98 -3.42 1.73 -16.12
N ILE A 99 -4.21 1.18 -15.19
CA ILE A 99 -5.68 1.24 -15.26
C ILE A 99 -6.16 2.70 -15.25
N ALA A 100 -5.62 3.53 -14.36
CA ALA A 100 -6.02 4.94 -14.26
C ALA A 100 -5.69 5.74 -15.52
N MET A 101 -4.56 5.45 -16.18
CA MET A 101 -4.20 6.07 -17.45
C MET A 101 -5.14 5.62 -18.57
N VAL A 102 -5.42 4.32 -18.69
CA VAL A 102 -6.38 3.79 -19.68
C VAL A 102 -7.75 4.46 -19.51
N TRP A 103 -8.21 4.60 -18.26
CA TRP A 103 -9.45 5.30 -17.96
C TRP A 103 -9.39 6.76 -18.40
N GLY A 104 -8.33 7.49 -18.04
CA GLY A 104 -8.14 8.89 -18.43
C GLY A 104 -8.14 9.12 -19.93
N PHE A 105 -7.53 8.21 -20.69
CA PHE A 105 -7.57 8.25 -22.15
C PHE A 105 -8.95 7.95 -22.73
N ALA A 106 -9.65 6.96 -22.16
CA ALA A 106 -10.94 6.52 -22.70
C ALA A 106 -12.08 7.47 -22.36
N SER A 107 -12.06 8.13 -21.20
CA SER A 107 -13.17 8.97 -20.73
C SER A 107 -12.86 10.47 -20.66
N GLY A 108 -11.58 10.86 -20.76
CA GLY A 108 -11.12 12.22 -20.48
C GLY A 108 -11.07 12.58 -18.99
N PHE A 109 -11.53 11.71 -18.10
CA PHE A 109 -11.50 11.92 -16.65
C PHE A 109 -10.21 11.32 -16.05
N TRP A 110 -9.34 12.18 -15.52
CA TRP A 110 -8.07 11.80 -14.90
C TRP A 110 -8.23 11.73 -13.39
N PRO A 111 -8.30 10.53 -12.77
CA PRO A 111 -8.60 10.40 -11.35
C PRO A 111 -7.51 10.97 -10.44
N TYR A 112 -6.30 11.14 -10.97
CA TYR A 112 -5.16 11.66 -10.24
C TYR A 112 -4.42 12.70 -11.06
N GLY A 113 -4.28 13.90 -10.50
CA GLY A 113 -3.57 15.01 -11.16
C GLY A 113 -2.13 14.67 -11.52
N PHE A 114 -1.44 13.84 -10.73
CA PHE A 114 -0.03 13.50 -10.97
C PHE A 114 0.21 12.69 -12.25
N ILE A 115 -0.82 12.03 -12.81
CA ILE A 115 -0.74 11.31 -14.09
C ILE A 115 -1.40 12.08 -15.25
N ASN A 116 -2.03 13.23 -14.99
CA ASN A 116 -2.81 13.98 -15.96
C ASN A 116 -1.90 14.62 -17.02
N ALA A 117 -1.67 13.89 -18.12
CA ALA A 117 -0.81 14.36 -19.21
C ALA A 117 -1.38 15.59 -19.96
N PRO A 118 -2.71 15.72 -20.18
CA PRO A 118 -3.28 16.96 -20.72
C PRO A 118 -2.96 18.23 -19.93
N GLU A 119 -2.93 18.15 -18.59
CA GLU A 119 -2.62 19.30 -17.74
C GLU A 119 -1.10 19.49 -17.51
N LEU A 120 -0.36 18.40 -17.33
CA LEU A 120 1.06 18.44 -16.94
C LEU A 120 2.04 18.37 -18.12
N GLY A 121 1.55 18.02 -19.30
CA GLY A 121 2.36 17.50 -20.39
C GLY A 121 2.92 16.10 -20.10
N TRP A 122 3.34 15.38 -21.16
CA TRP A 122 3.89 14.03 -21.03
C TRP A 122 5.13 13.96 -20.15
N ALA A 123 6.05 14.91 -20.30
CA ALA A 123 7.26 14.97 -19.48
C ALA A 123 6.93 15.17 -17.97
N GLY A 124 5.94 16.02 -17.67
CA GLY A 124 5.51 16.28 -16.30
C GLY A 124 4.84 15.05 -15.67
N SER A 125 3.92 14.42 -16.40
CA SER A 125 3.24 13.19 -15.96
C SER A 125 4.23 12.04 -15.71
N ILE A 126 5.14 11.78 -16.64
CA ILE A 126 6.16 10.72 -16.50
C ILE A 126 7.06 10.99 -15.29
N ARG A 127 7.54 12.24 -15.11
CA ARG A 127 8.36 12.61 -13.96
C ARG A 127 7.65 12.32 -12.64
N ASN A 128 6.38 12.71 -12.54
CA ASN A 128 5.59 12.50 -11.33
C ASN A 128 5.34 11.01 -11.05
N ILE A 129 5.07 10.21 -12.10
CA ILE A 129 4.95 8.75 -12.00
C ILE A 129 6.25 8.12 -11.49
N VAL A 130 7.40 8.56 -12.00
CA VAL A 130 8.72 8.08 -11.52
C VAL A 130 8.92 8.42 -10.05
N VAL A 131 8.67 9.67 -9.64
CA VAL A 131 8.77 10.09 -8.23
C VAL A 131 7.86 9.25 -7.34
N PHE A 132 6.63 8.99 -7.79
CA PHE A 132 5.68 8.12 -7.08
C PHE A 132 6.23 6.70 -6.89
N PHE A 133 6.79 6.07 -7.93
CA PHE A 133 7.38 4.73 -7.80
C PHE A 133 8.63 4.71 -6.93
N VAL A 134 9.47 5.75 -6.99
CA VAL A 134 10.65 5.87 -6.11
C VAL A 134 10.20 5.95 -4.66
N ALA A 135 9.19 6.76 -4.35
CA ALA A 135 8.64 6.83 -2.99
C ALA A 135 8.09 5.49 -2.50
N PHE A 136 7.35 4.76 -3.34
CA PHE A 136 6.88 3.40 -3.03
C PHE A 136 8.05 2.43 -2.79
N TRP A 137 9.07 2.48 -3.63
CA TRP A 137 10.24 1.62 -3.51
C TRP A 137 11.00 1.88 -2.21
N LEU A 138 11.26 3.14 -1.88
CA LEU A 138 11.90 3.54 -0.62
C LEU A 138 11.07 3.08 0.59
N GLY A 139 9.75 3.25 0.56
CA GLY A 139 8.85 2.72 1.60
C GLY A 139 8.96 1.20 1.74
N GLY A 140 9.05 0.47 0.63
CA GLY A 140 9.28 -0.96 0.61
C GLY A 140 10.63 -1.36 1.23
N LEU A 141 11.70 -0.60 0.95
CA LEU A 141 13.01 -0.82 1.58
C LEU A 141 12.94 -0.61 3.09
N VAL A 142 12.31 0.47 3.56
CA VAL A 142 12.10 0.72 5.01
C VAL A 142 11.36 -0.45 5.65
N LEU A 143 10.30 -0.94 5.02
CA LEU A 143 9.53 -2.07 5.57
C LEU A 143 10.36 -3.37 5.61
N VAL A 144 11.19 -3.63 4.60
CA VAL A 144 12.13 -4.78 4.63
C VAL A 144 13.17 -4.62 5.74
N ALA A 145 13.69 -3.41 5.95
CA ALA A 145 14.62 -3.12 7.03
C ALA A 145 13.99 -3.40 8.40
N LEU A 146 12.76 -2.93 8.62
CA LEU A 146 11.98 -3.19 9.83
C LEU A 146 11.75 -4.69 10.04
N ALA A 147 11.32 -5.42 9.01
CA ALA A 147 11.11 -6.86 9.09
C ALA A 147 12.40 -7.62 9.47
N LYS A 148 13.54 -7.20 8.92
CA LYS A 148 14.85 -7.78 9.26
C LYS A 148 15.29 -7.45 10.69
N GLY A 149 15.00 -6.25 11.19
CA GLY A 149 15.28 -5.87 12.58
C GLY A 149 14.44 -6.70 13.56
N LEU A 150 13.13 -6.79 13.32
CA LEU A 150 12.20 -7.55 14.15
C LEU A 150 12.48 -9.06 14.10
N GLY A 151 12.79 -9.61 12.93
CA GLY A 151 13.12 -11.02 12.79
C GLY A 151 14.45 -11.45 13.42
N ARG A 152 15.33 -10.50 13.78
CA ARG A 152 16.51 -10.79 14.61
C ARG A 152 16.11 -10.93 16.08
N TRP A 153 15.29 -10.00 16.58
CA TRP A 153 14.74 -10.05 17.94
C TRP A 153 13.93 -11.32 18.22
N GLU A 154 13.08 -11.74 17.28
CA GLU A 154 12.31 -12.99 17.39
C GLU A 154 13.22 -14.23 17.52
N ARG A 155 14.41 -14.20 16.90
CA ARG A 155 15.38 -15.30 16.99
C ARG A 155 16.17 -15.27 18.29
N ASP A 156 16.59 -14.09 18.72
CA ASP A 156 17.43 -13.94 19.91
C ASP A 156 16.64 -14.23 21.20
N GLY A 157 15.35 -13.86 21.25
CA GLY A 157 14.47 -14.18 22.38
C GLY A 157 14.01 -15.64 22.47
N ALA A 158 14.20 -16.44 21.42
CA ALA A 158 13.87 -17.88 21.41
C ALA A 158 15.05 -18.76 21.88
N VAL A 159 16.23 -18.18 22.09
CA VAL A 159 17.47 -18.88 22.50
C VAL A 159 17.86 -18.55 23.95
N GLY A 160 17.11 -17.66 24.62
CA GLY A 160 17.33 -17.23 26.01
C GLY A 160 16.47 -17.94 27.04
#